data_AF-A0A409X098-F1
#
_entry.id   AF-A0A409X098-F1
#
_cell.length_a   1.000
_cell.length_b   1.000
_cell.length_c   1.000
_cell.angle_alpha   90.00
_cell.angle_beta   90.00
_cell.angle_gamma   90.00
#
_symmetry.space_group_name_H-M   'P 1'
#
loop_
_entity.id
_entity.type
_entity.pdbx_description
1 polymer ?
#
loop_
_entity_poly.entity_id
_entity_poly.type
_entity_poly.pdbx_seq_one_letter_code
_entity_poly.pdbx_strand_id
1 'polypeptide(L)'
;MSNKNKMRLYLAYWRRQAKLDEGISYHVGLILSPKDPENNEDKVAMIYHAINRVIKLKHKAIEAWIFESKLSVPRTERLAGCMLLGKVSSTLEVDDITRILSTVHVPDQKEAEERNWRCSHWVLDALTLLEEKGIIPKLVDSPENTWRTGKAFVNELTGGNLNHNEPLYTCDTSGKKIGSEIPALD
;
A
#
# COMPACT_ATOMS: atom_id res chain seq x y z
N MET A 1 17.89 21.03 -16.68
CA MET A 1 17.91 19.80 -15.86
C MET A 1 16.47 19.39 -15.65
N SER A 2 16.06 18.22 -16.17
CA SER A 2 14.67 17.78 -16.05
C SER A 2 14.33 17.55 -14.57
N ASN A 3 13.37 18.31 -14.05
CA ASN A 3 12.80 18.11 -12.72
C ASN A 3 11.95 16.84 -12.75
N LYS A 4 12.60 15.66 -12.69
CA LYS A 4 11.89 14.38 -12.56
C LYS A 4 11.00 14.46 -11.31
N ASN A 5 9.71 14.20 -11.50
CA ASN A 5 8.72 14.32 -10.42
C ASN A 5 9.12 13.41 -9.25
N LYS A 6 9.24 13.99 -8.05
CA LYS A 6 9.79 13.27 -6.89
C LYS A 6 8.80 12.21 -6.42
N MET A 7 9.17 10.94 -6.49
CA MET A 7 8.29 9.86 -6.07
C MET A 7 8.07 9.85 -4.54
N ARG A 8 6.92 9.31 -4.16
CA ARG A 8 6.43 9.20 -2.78
C ARG A 8 5.97 7.78 -2.56
N LEU A 9 6.38 7.21 -1.43
CA LEU A 9 5.93 5.89 -1.01
C LEU A 9 4.88 6.05 0.07
N TYR A 10 3.73 5.41 -0.13
CA TYR A 10 2.61 5.42 0.79
C TYR A 10 2.28 4.01 1.23
N LEU A 11 1.89 3.86 2.49
CA LEU A 11 1.14 2.72 2.98
C LEU A 11 -0.35 2.96 2.71
N ALA A 12 -0.99 2.06 1.97
CA ALA A 12 -2.33 2.25 1.44
C ALA A 12 -3.34 1.24 1.99
N TYR A 13 -4.56 1.71 2.22
CA TYR A 13 -5.66 0.96 2.84
C TYR A 13 -6.85 0.91 1.89
N TRP A 14 -7.03 -0.22 1.20
CA TRP A 14 -8.17 -0.45 0.31
C TRP A 14 -9.30 -1.13 1.06
N ARG A 15 -10.49 -0.56 1.04
CA ARG A 15 -11.67 -1.16 1.68
C ARG A 15 -11.97 -2.52 1.05
N ARG A 16 -12.07 -3.56 1.89
CA ARG A 16 -12.65 -4.84 1.48
C ARG A 16 -14.17 -4.73 1.49
N GLN A 17 -14.84 -5.51 0.64
CA GLN A 17 -16.29 -5.66 0.77
C GLN A 17 -16.61 -6.11 2.19
N ALA A 18 -17.48 -5.36 2.86
CA ALA A 18 -17.91 -5.70 4.20
C ALA A 18 -18.61 -7.06 4.15
N LYS A 19 -18.14 -8.00 4.96
CA LYS A 19 -18.97 -9.14 5.34
C LYS A 19 -19.90 -8.67 6.47
N LEU A 20 -21.13 -9.16 6.47
CA LEU A 20 -22.23 -8.69 7.34
C LEU A 20 -21.86 -8.59 8.83
N ASP A 21 -20.86 -9.35 9.31
CA ASP A 21 -20.51 -9.44 10.74
C ASP A 21 -19.04 -9.10 11.10
N GLU A 22 -18.18 -8.69 10.16
CA GLU A 22 -16.72 -8.56 10.41
C GLU A 22 -16.20 -7.11 10.54
N GLY A 23 -17.08 -6.10 10.57
CA GLY A 23 -16.70 -4.70 10.67
C GLY A 23 -15.87 -4.18 9.46
N ILE A 24 -15.17 -3.06 9.64
CA ILE A 24 -14.35 -2.46 8.57
C ILE A 24 -13.01 -3.20 8.46
N SER A 25 -12.77 -3.79 7.29
CA SER A 25 -11.55 -4.50 6.96
C SER A 25 -10.89 -3.91 5.72
N TYR A 26 -9.55 -3.89 5.71
CA TYR A 26 -8.75 -3.38 4.60
C TYR A 26 -7.87 -4.46 3.99
N HIS A 27 -7.71 -4.39 2.68
CA HIS A 27 -6.52 -4.89 2.02
C HIS A 27 -5.45 -3.80 2.11
N VAL A 28 -4.21 -4.20 2.34
CA VAL A 28 -3.12 -3.28 2.65
C VAL A 28 -1.93 -3.62 1.78
N GLY A 29 -1.23 -2.59 1.34
CA GLY A 29 -0.09 -2.64 0.43
C GLY A 29 0.56 -1.27 0.32
N LEU A 30 1.44 -1.10 -0.65
CA LEU A 30 2.18 0.13 -0.88
C LEU A 30 1.78 0.77 -2.21
N ILE A 31 1.80 2.10 -2.26
CA ILE A 31 1.67 2.89 -3.48
C ILE A 31 2.95 3.70 -3.66
N LEU A 32 3.58 3.59 -4.82
CA LEU A 32 4.62 4.50 -5.27
C LEU A 32 4.00 5.45 -6.29
N SER A 33 3.83 6.72 -5.92
CA SER A 33 3.19 7.73 -6.76
C SER A 33 4.09 8.95 -6.93
N PRO A 34 4.05 9.65 -8.07
CA PRO A 34 4.61 10.99 -8.17
C PRO A 34 4.01 11.92 -7.12
N LYS A 35 4.78 12.95 -6.71
CA LYS A 35 4.32 14.03 -5.82
C LYS A 35 3.13 14.78 -6.42
N ASP A 36 3.19 15.01 -7.72
CA ASP A 36 2.19 15.76 -8.47
C ASP A 36 1.64 14.85 -9.57
N PRO A 37 0.67 13.97 -9.25
CA PRO A 37 0.15 13.01 -10.20
C PRO A 37 -0.67 13.65 -11.31
N GLU A 38 -1.31 14.81 -11.08
CA GLU A 38 -2.15 15.47 -12.08
C GLU A 38 -1.33 16.06 -13.22
N ASN A 39 -0.14 16.58 -12.92
CA ASN A 39 0.80 17.14 -13.89
C ASN A 39 1.82 16.12 -14.41
N ASN A 40 1.65 14.84 -14.10
CA ASN A 40 2.44 13.77 -14.69
C ASN A 40 1.71 13.25 -15.93
N GLU A 41 2.33 13.33 -17.10
CA GLU A 41 1.73 12.97 -18.40
C GLU A 41 1.09 11.57 -18.37
N ASP A 42 1.69 10.63 -17.64
CA ASP A 42 1.19 9.26 -17.61
C ASP A 42 0.16 9.03 -16.48
N LYS A 43 0.05 9.93 -15.49
CA LYS A 43 -0.73 9.74 -14.24
C LYS A 43 -0.52 8.35 -13.61
N VAL A 44 0.69 7.79 -13.71
CA VAL A 44 0.97 6.40 -13.28
C VAL A 44 1.48 6.37 -11.84
N ALA A 45 0.88 5.50 -11.05
CA ALA A 45 1.42 4.99 -9.80
C ALA A 45 1.69 3.48 -9.91
N MET A 46 2.58 2.97 -9.06
CA MET A 46 2.76 1.53 -8.88
C MET A 46 2.12 1.08 -7.57
N ILE A 47 1.34 0.01 -7.65
CA ILE A 47 0.80 -0.69 -6.47
C ILE A 47 1.65 -1.94 -6.22
N TYR A 48 2.06 -2.12 -4.96
CA TYR A 48 2.75 -3.32 -4.49
C TYR A 48 1.97 -3.94 -3.34
N HIS A 49 1.63 -5.22 -3.46
CA HIS A 49 0.87 -5.90 -2.43
C HIS A 49 1.02 -7.42 -2.51
N ALA A 50 0.65 -8.11 -1.44
CA ALA A 50 0.43 -9.55 -1.48
C ALA A 50 -1.07 -9.85 -1.56
N ILE A 51 -1.46 -10.64 -2.57
CA ILE A 51 -2.85 -11.01 -2.81
C ILE A 51 -3.03 -12.52 -2.74
N ASN A 52 -4.17 -12.97 -2.21
CA ASN A 52 -4.56 -14.36 -2.26
C ASN A 52 -5.35 -14.58 -3.55
N ARG A 53 -4.89 -15.53 -4.38
CA ARG A 53 -5.54 -15.90 -5.64
C ARG A 53 -5.86 -17.38 -5.63
N VAL A 54 -7.02 -17.70 -6.22
CA VAL A 54 -7.36 -19.07 -6.57
C VAL A 54 -6.66 -19.43 -7.88
N ILE A 55 -5.66 -20.30 -7.82
CA ILE A 55 -4.96 -20.85 -8.98
C ILE A 55 -5.60 -22.19 -9.35
N LYS A 56 -6.04 -22.33 -10.60
CA LYS A 56 -6.57 -23.60 -11.13
C LYS A 56 -5.43 -24.42 -11.71
N LEU A 57 -5.11 -25.54 -11.07
CA LEU A 57 -4.14 -26.52 -11.55
C LEU A 57 -4.87 -27.81 -11.96
N LYS A 58 -5.04 -28.02 -13.26
CA LYS A 58 -5.66 -29.20 -13.93
C LYS A 58 -7.05 -29.58 -13.38
N HIS A 59 -7.12 -30.18 -12.20
CA HIS A 59 -8.32 -30.67 -11.53
C HIS A 59 -8.53 -30.13 -10.11
N LYS A 60 -7.68 -29.21 -9.63
CA LYS A 60 -7.78 -28.62 -8.28
C LYS A 60 -7.64 -27.11 -8.34
N ALA A 61 -8.51 -26.43 -7.60
CA ALA A 61 -8.34 -25.02 -7.26
C ALA A 61 -7.55 -24.94 -5.94
N ILE A 62 -6.44 -24.22 -5.95
CA ILE A 62 -5.65 -23.94 -4.74
C ILE A 62 -5.64 -22.44 -4.48
N GLU A 63 -5.76 -22.04 -3.22
CA GLU A 63 -5.53 -20.67 -2.81
C GLU A 63 -4.03 -20.47 -2.56
N ALA A 64 -3.44 -19.48 -3.21
CA ALA A 64 -2.03 -19.15 -3.06
C ALA A 64 -1.87 -17.65 -2.86
N TRP A 65 -0.99 -17.27 -1.94
CA TRP A 65 -0.55 -15.88 -1.83
C TRP A 65 0.53 -15.62 -2.87
N ILE A 66 0.44 -14.48 -3.55
CA ILE A 66 1.43 -14.02 -4.50
C ILE A 66 1.75 -12.55 -4.26
N PHE A 67 3.02 -12.18 -4.45
CA PHE A 67 3.40 -10.79 -4.62
C PHE A 67 2.92 -10.30 -5.99
N GLU A 68 2.33 -9.11 -6.03
CA GLU A 68 1.97 -8.42 -7.26
C GLU A 68 2.49 -6.98 -7.22
N SER A 69 3.12 -6.58 -8.33
CA SER A 69 3.41 -5.19 -8.68
C SER A 69 2.66 -4.84 -9.95
N LYS A 70 1.92 -3.72 -9.97
CA LYS A 70 1.20 -3.30 -11.16
C LYS A 70 1.14 -1.79 -11.33
N LEU A 71 1.14 -1.37 -12.59
CA LEU A 71 0.78 -0.01 -12.97
C LEU A 71 -0.70 0.24 -12.63
N SER A 72 -0.99 1.41 -12.10
CA SER A 72 -2.32 1.85 -11.70
C SER A 72 -2.41 3.37 -11.76
N VAL A 73 -3.62 3.89 -11.67
CA VAL A 73 -3.83 5.27 -11.25
C VAL A 73 -3.52 5.43 -9.74
N PRO A 74 -3.09 6.63 -9.28
CA PRO A 74 -2.78 6.90 -7.87
C PRO A 74 -3.95 6.65 -6.92
N ARG A 75 -5.17 6.84 -7.40
CA ARG A 75 -6.40 6.63 -6.64
C ARG A 75 -7.32 5.65 -7.34
N THR A 76 -7.57 4.53 -6.68
CA THR A 76 -8.57 3.54 -7.11
C THR A 76 -9.88 3.73 -6.33
N GLU A 77 -11.02 3.31 -6.87
CA GLU A 77 -12.34 3.40 -6.22
C GLU A 77 -12.36 2.92 -4.77
N ARG A 78 -11.62 1.84 -4.46
CA ARG A 78 -11.62 1.22 -3.12
C ARG A 78 -10.60 1.80 -2.15
N LEU A 79 -9.75 2.73 -2.58
CA LEU A 79 -8.72 3.31 -1.72
C LEU A 79 -9.38 4.25 -0.71
N ALA A 80 -9.32 3.88 0.57
CA ALA A 80 -9.99 4.61 1.65
C ALA A 80 -9.10 5.70 2.25
N GLY A 81 -7.78 5.47 2.26
CA GLY A 81 -6.80 6.43 2.72
C GLY A 81 -5.40 5.86 2.65
N CYS A 82 -4.43 6.71 2.97
CA CYS A 82 -3.02 6.31 3.00
C CYS A 82 -2.22 7.02 4.10
N MET A 83 -1.03 6.49 4.34
CA MET A 83 0.00 7.09 5.18
C MET A 83 1.23 7.35 4.33
N LEU A 84 1.72 8.59 4.31
CA LEU A 84 2.97 8.92 3.64
C LEU A 84 4.14 8.37 4.47
N LEU A 85 4.86 7.39 3.91
CA LEU A 85 6.05 6.81 4.54
C LEU A 85 7.29 7.65 4.27
N GLY A 86 7.37 8.25 3.09
CA GLY A 86 8.51 9.11 2.76
C GLY A 86 8.66 9.46 1.30
N LYS A 87 9.72 10.22 1.04
CA LYS A 87 10.16 10.59 -0.30
C LYS A 87 11.19 9.56 -0.76
N VAL A 88 11.01 9.02 -1.96
CA VAL A 88 12.00 8.12 -2.54
C VAL A 88 13.13 8.95 -3.15
N SER A 89 14.38 8.50 -2.97
CA SER A 89 15.54 9.14 -3.58
C SER A 89 15.37 9.23 -5.09
N SER A 90 15.76 10.36 -5.70
CA SER A 90 15.77 10.52 -7.15
C SER A 90 16.78 9.61 -7.86
N THR A 91 17.65 8.94 -7.12
CA THR A 91 18.61 7.96 -7.64
C THR A 91 18.02 6.56 -7.79
N LEU A 92 16.84 6.31 -7.24
CA LEU A 92 16.16 5.02 -7.32
C LEU A 92 15.07 5.07 -8.38
N GLU A 93 15.12 4.11 -9.29
CA GLU A 93 14.09 3.93 -10.29
C GLU A 93 12.94 3.06 -9.74
N VAL A 94 11.78 3.11 -10.42
CA VAL A 94 10.62 2.29 -10.06
C VAL A 94 10.96 0.80 -10.04
N ASP A 95 11.79 0.35 -10.98
CA ASP A 95 12.26 -1.03 -11.06
C ASP A 95 13.14 -1.44 -9.88
N ASP A 96 13.93 -0.52 -9.31
CA ASP A 96 14.73 -0.80 -8.12
C ASP A 96 13.84 -1.07 -6.91
N ILE A 97 12.81 -0.24 -6.73
CA ILE A 97 11.82 -0.41 -5.66
C ILE A 97 11.05 -1.72 -5.86
N THR A 98 10.63 -2.01 -7.09
CA THR A 98 9.93 -3.26 -7.44
C THR A 98 10.79 -4.47 -7.11
N ARG A 99 12.06 -4.45 -7.52
CA ARG A 99 13.02 -5.53 -7.26
C ARG A 99 13.22 -5.74 -5.76
N ILE A 100 13.38 -4.68 -4.97
CA ILE A 100 13.50 -4.78 -3.51
C ILE A 100 12.24 -5.40 -2.90
N LEU A 101 11.07 -4.90 -3.26
CA LEU A 101 9.81 -5.39 -2.68
C LEU A 101 9.48 -6.82 -3.11
N SER A 102 9.95 -7.26 -4.28
CA SER A 102 9.80 -8.63 -4.75
C SER A 102 10.58 -9.66 -3.93
N THR A 103 11.56 -9.24 -3.12
CA THR A 103 12.32 -10.15 -2.25
C THR A 103 11.64 -10.38 -0.90
N VAL A 104 10.55 -9.67 -0.60
CA VAL A 104 9.80 -9.88 0.64
C VAL A 104 9.09 -11.24 0.56
N HIS A 105 9.26 -12.07 1.58
CA HIS A 105 8.74 -13.43 1.60
C HIS A 105 7.22 -13.45 1.45
N VAL A 106 6.74 -14.31 0.56
CA VAL A 106 5.32 -14.67 0.43
C VAL A 106 5.24 -16.17 0.67
N PRO A 107 4.56 -16.61 1.74
CA PRO A 107 4.52 -18.02 2.11
C PRO A 107 3.79 -18.86 1.07
N ASP A 108 4.15 -20.14 1.00
CA ASP A 108 3.33 -21.12 0.30
C ASP A 108 1.99 -21.33 1.02
N GLN A 109 1.09 -22.12 0.41
CA GLN A 109 -0.25 -22.34 0.96
C GLN A 109 -0.20 -22.91 2.39
N LYS A 110 0.68 -23.88 2.65
CA LYS A 110 0.73 -24.57 3.94
C LYS A 110 1.23 -23.62 5.03
N GLU A 111 2.33 -22.92 4.77
CA GLU A 111 2.88 -21.94 5.69
C GLU A 111 1.89 -20.81 5.96
N ALA A 112 1.17 -20.35 4.92
CA ALA A 112 0.16 -19.31 5.07
C ALA A 112 -1.01 -19.73 5.97
N GLU A 113 -1.48 -20.98 5.85
CA GLU A 113 -2.54 -21.54 6.69
C GLU A 113 -2.08 -21.68 8.15
N GLU A 114 -0.89 -22.26 8.38
CA GLU A 114 -0.32 -22.46 9.72
C GLU A 114 -0.11 -21.15 10.48
N ARG A 115 0.31 -20.10 9.78
CA ARG A 115 0.57 -18.78 10.37
C ARG A 115 -0.63 -17.85 10.36
N ASN A 116 -1.77 -18.29 9.83
CA ASN A 116 -2.93 -17.44 9.54
C ASN A 116 -2.52 -16.15 8.78
N TRP A 117 -1.64 -16.32 7.78
CA TRP A 117 -0.97 -15.23 7.08
C TRP A 117 -1.94 -14.38 6.26
N ARG A 118 -1.63 -13.10 6.10
CA ARG A 118 -2.48 -12.05 5.49
C ARG A 118 -1.60 -11.00 4.83
N CYS A 119 -2.17 -10.22 3.91
CA CYS A 119 -1.48 -9.11 3.23
C CYS A 119 -0.82 -8.09 4.19
N SER A 120 -1.35 -7.91 5.41
CA SER A 120 -0.71 -7.06 6.41
C SER A 120 0.66 -7.57 6.81
N HIS A 121 0.87 -8.89 6.92
CA HIS A 121 2.17 -9.46 7.28
C HIS A 121 3.25 -9.12 6.24
N TRP A 122 2.92 -9.25 4.94
CA TRP A 122 3.81 -8.79 3.86
C TRP A 122 4.18 -7.32 4.00
N VAL A 123 3.22 -6.46 4.36
CA VAL A 123 3.48 -5.03 4.57
C VAL A 123 4.42 -4.82 5.76
N LEU A 124 4.26 -5.55 6.86
CA LEU A 124 5.15 -5.42 8.02
C LEU A 124 6.60 -5.76 7.63
N ASP A 125 6.79 -6.87 6.90
CA ASP A 125 8.09 -7.29 6.42
C ASP A 125 8.67 -6.31 5.39
N ALA A 126 7.83 -5.79 4.49
CA ALA A 126 8.22 -4.78 3.51
C ALA A 126 8.67 -3.45 4.17
N LEU A 127 7.96 -3.00 5.20
CA LEU A 127 8.32 -1.78 5.95
C LEU A 127 9.69 -1.94 6.62
N THR A 128 9.94 -3.08 7.27
CA THR A 128 11.26 -3.41 7.85
C THR A 128 12.34 -3.35 6.76
N LEU A 129 12.15 -4.03 5.64
CA LEU A 129 13.12 -4.09 4.55
C LEU A 129 13.42 -2.71 3.95
N LEU A 130 12.40 -1.87 3.77
CA LEU A 130 12.54 -0.53 3.22
C LEU A 130 13.29 0.41 4.16
N GLU A 131 13.04 0.30 5.47
CA GLU A 131 13.76 1.05 6.49
C GLU A 131 15.24 0.63 6.56
N GLU A 132 15.51 -0.69 6.62
CA GLU A 132 16.87 -1.25 6.64
C GLU A 132 17.70 -0.85 5.43
N LYS A 133 17.06 -0.76 4.25
CA LYS A 133 17.71 -0.32 3.00
C LYS A 133 17.77 1.20 2.85
N GLY A 134 17.27 1.97 3.82
CA GLY A 134 17.27 3.44 3.78
C GLY A 134 16.41 4.04 2.66
N ILE A 135 15.42 3.29 2.18
CA ILE A 135 14.49 3.74 1.11
C ILE A 135 13.44 4.69 1.68
N ILE A 136 13.02 4.42 2.91
CA ILE A 136 12.17 5.30 3.72
C ILE A 136 12.95 5.78 4.95
N PRO A 137 12.58 6.93 5.54
CA PRO A 137 13.11 7.33 6.84
C PRO A 137 12.80 6.28 7.90
N LYS A 138 13.57 6.32 8.99
CA LYS A 138 13.27 5.53 10.17
C LYS A 138 11.84 5.80 10.63
N LEU A 139 11.07 4.74 10.82
CA LEU A 139 9.71 4.80 11.33
C LEU A 139 9.74 5.32 12.77
N VAL A 140 8.69 6.05 13.14
CA VAL A 140 8.52 6.59 14.49
C VAL A 140 8.32 5.46 15.51
N ASP A 141 7.71 4.36 15.06
CA ASP A 141 7.40 3.17 15.84
C ASP A 141 7.66 1.93 14.97
N SER A 142 7.51 0.74 15.53
CA SER A 142 7.56 -0.53 14.81
C SER A 142 6.66 -0.55 13.56
N PRO A 143 6.98 -1.37 12.55
CA PRO A 143 6.11 -1.60 11.40
C PRO A 143 4.67 -1.93 11.77
N GLU A 144 4.48 -2.74 12.81
CA GLU A 144 3.16 -3.15 13.29
C GLU A 144 2.35 -1.95 13.83
N ASN A 145 2.96 -1.14 14.69
CA ASN A 145 2.30 0.04 15.23
C ASN A 145 2.09 1.11 14.15
N THR A 146 3.04 1.30 13.23
CA THR A 146 2.89 2.18 12.07
C THR A 146 1.66 1.77 11.23
N TRP A 147 1.54 0.48 10.92
CA TRP A 147 0.39 -0.06 10.20
C TRP A 147 -0.94 0.16 10.96
N ARG A 148 -0.96 -0.08 12.28
CA ARG A 148 -2.14 0.15 13.13
C ARG A 148 -2.52 1.62 13.20
N THR A 149 -1.55 2.52 13.31
CA THR A 149 -1.77 3.97 13.34
C THR A 149 -2.44 4.46 12.06
N GLY A 150 -1.93 4.06 10.89
CA GLY A 150 -2.56 4.43 9.62
C GLY A 150 -3.95 3.81 9.47
N LYS A 151 -4.16 2.57 9.94
CA LYS A 151 -5.49 1.93 9.94
C LYS A 151 -6.48 2.70 10.82
N ALA A 152 -6.06 3.11 12.02
CA ALA A 152 -6.88 3.87 12.96
C ALA A 152 -7.29 5.23 12.36
N PHE A 153 -6.32 5.95 11.78
CA PHE A 153 -6.57 7.20 11.07
C PHE A 153 -7.62 7.06 9.96
N VAL A 154 -7.46 6.06 9.08
CA VAL A 154 -8.41 5.83 7.98
C VAL A 154 -9.79 5.45 8.52
N ASN A 155 -9.87 4.62 9.56
CA ASN A 155 -11.13 4.26 10.20
C ASN A 155 -11.87 5.46 10.79
N GLU A 156 -11.16 6.32 11.52
CA GLU A 156 -11.71 7.50 12.17
C GLU A 156 -12.33 8.46 11.14
N LEU A 157 -11.61 8.76 10.06
CA LEU A 157 -12.05 9.76 9.08
C LEU A 157 -13.11 9.25 8.12
N THR A 158 -13.09 7.96 7.80
CA THR A 158 -14.04 7.40 6.83
C THR A 158 -15.31 6.89 7.50
N GLY A 159 -15.23 6.44 8.77
CA GLY A 159 -16.32 5.67 9.38
C GLY A 159 -16.73 4.45 8.53
N GLY A 160 -15.82 3.98 7.67
CA GLY A 160 -16.07 2.97 6.66
C GLY A 160 -16.53 3.51 5.31
N ASN A 161 -16.95 4.76 5.16
CA ASN A 161 -17.44 5.30 3.88
C ASN A 161 -16.32 5.90 3.02
N LEU A 162 -16.37 5.61 1.72
CA LEU A 162 -15.42 6.17 0.76
C LEU A 162 -15.96 7.52 0.27
N ASN A 163 -15.17 8.57 0.39
CA ASN A 163 -15.48 9.87 -0.21
C ASN A 163 -14.63 10.05 -1.45
N HIS A 164 -15.23 10.15 -2.62
CA HIS A 164 -14.52 10.29 -3.91
C HIS A 164 -14.34 11.75 -4.36
N ASN A 165 -15.09 12.68 -3.77
CA ASN A 165 -15.15 14.08 -4.22
C ASN A 165 -14.08 14.98 -3.60
N GLU A 166 -13.37 14.50 -2.58
CA GLU A 166 -12.29 15.21 -1.90
C GLU A 166 -10.96 14.50 -2.14
N PRO A 167 -9.80 15.21 -2.06
CA PRO A 167 -8.49 14.57 -2.02
C PRO A 167 -8.41 13.46 -0.96
N LEU A 168 -7.65 12.41 -1.25
CA LEU A 168 -7.64 11.20 -0.43
C LEU A 168 -7.17 11.48 1.00
N TYR A 169 -7.86 10.96 2.02
CA TYR A 169 -7.39 11.10 3.40
C TYR A 169 -5.99 10.52 3.58
N THR A 170 -5.07 11.39 4.01
CA THR A 170 -3.63 11.08 4.13
C THR A 170 -3.10 11.52 5.49
N CYS A 171 -2.30 10.68 6.14
CA CYS A 171 -1.56 11.01 7.35
C CYS A 171 -0.05 10.85 7.16
N ASP A 172 0.74 11.40 8.08
CA ASP A 172 2.15 11.05 8.24
C ASP A 172 2.32 9.80 9.13
N THR A 173 3.57 9.36 9.34
CA THR A 173 3.91 8.19 10.16
C THR A 173 3.54 8.31 11.64
N SER A 174 3.19 9.50 12.13
CA SER A 174 2.65 9.71 13.49
C SER A 174 1.13 9.61 13.55
N GLY A 175 0.46 9.42 12.42
CA GLY A 175 -1.01 9.40 12.30
C GLY A 175 -1.63 10.79 12.20
N LYS A 176 -0.82 11.86 12.11
CA LYS A 176 -1.33 13.23 11.97
C LYS A 176 -1.80 13.45 10.53
N LYS A 177 -3.00 14.02 10.37
CA LYS A 177 -3.54 14.42 9.06
C LYS A 177 -2.59 15.39 8.35
N ILE A 178 -2.32 15.13 7.08
CA ILE A 178 -1.56 16.01 6.19
C ILE A 178 -2.36 16.32 4.91
N GLY A 179 -1.93 17.33 4.16
CA GLY A 179 -2.48 17.59 2.82
C GLY A 179 -2.15 16.43 1.89
N SER A 180 -3.14 15.93 1.15
CA SER A 180 -2.93 14.82 0.22
C SER A 180 -2.36 15.29 -1.09
N GLU A 181 -1.37 14.55 -1.58
CA GLU A 181 -0.86 14.62 -2.95
C GLU A 181 -1.64 13.68 -3.89
N ILE A 182 -2.58 12.88 -3.38
CA ILE A 182 -3.45 11.99 -4.16
C ILE A 182 -4.81 12.69 -4.36
N PRO A 183 -5.19 13.02 -5.61
CA PRO A 183 -6.35 13.88 -5.90
C PRO A 183 -7.69 13.19 -5.64
N ALA A 184 -8.79 13.92 -5.87
CA ALA A 184 -10.14 13.35 -5.97
C ALA A 184 -10.18 12.20 -7.00
N LEU A 185 -11.20 11.34 -6.90
CA LEU A 185 -11.45 10.36 -7.96
C LEU A 185 -12.35 11.04 -9.01
N ASP A 186 -11.84 11.14 -10.24
CA ASP A 186 -12.58 11.69 -11.40
C ASP A 186 -13.78 10.80 -11.80
#